data_AF-A0A5B2WKF4-F1
#
_entry.id   AF-A0A5B2WKF4-F1
#
_cell.length_a   1.000
_cell.length_b   1.000
_cell.length_c   1.000
_cell.angle_alpha   90.00
_cell.angle_beta   90.00
_cell.angle_gamma   90.00
#
_symmetry.space_group_name_H-M   'P 1'
#
loop_
_entity.id
_entity.type
_entity.pdbx_description
1 polymer ?
#
loop_
_entity_poly.entity_id
_entity_poly.type
_entity_poly.pdbx_seq_one_letter_code
_entity_poly.pdbx_strand_id
1 'polypeptide(L)' 'MTEQGDRPQRPLLRVVRGTPDDAELAALTAVVAGLAASGAPEAPAAPRSAWADRAALVRQPLRPGPGAWRASGAPR' A
#
# COMPACT_ATOMS: atom_id res chain seq x y z
N MET A 1 -34.45 -18.36 26.43
CA MET A 1 -33.84 -19.11 25.30
C MET A 1 -33.21 -18.11 24.33
N THR A 2 -32.00 -17.64 24.62
CA THR A 2 -31.08 -16.99 23.66
C THR A 2 -29.66 -17.16 24.19
N GLU A 3 -29.10 -18.36 24.02
CA GLU A 3 -27.66 -18.62 24.19
C GLU A 3 -26.99 -18.42 22.82
N GLN A 4 -26.84 -17.16 22.41
CA GLN A 4 -26.06 -16.80 21.22
C GLN A 4 -24.93 -15.88 21.68
N GLY A 5 -23.69 -16.37 21.64
CA GLY A 5 -22.54 -15.46 21.56
C GLY A 5 -21.24 -15.84 22.26
N ASP A 6 -20.81 -17.10 22.27
CA ASP A 6 -19.40 -17.41 22.57
C ASP A 6 -18.81 -18.28 21.46
N ARG A 7 -18.50 -17.65 20.31
CA ARG A 7 -17.58 -18.27 19.36
C ARG A 7 -16.19 -17.80 19.73
N PRO A 8 -15.22 -18.71 19.94
CA PRO A 8 -13.87 -18.31 20.32
C PRO A 8 -13.28 -17.43 19.22
N GLN A 9 -13.12 -16.14 19.53
CA GLN A 9 -12.45 -15.18 18.68
C GLN A 9 -10.99 -15.62 18.56
N ARG A 10 -10.49 -15.70 17.32
CA ARG A 10 -9.10 -16.11 17.08
C ARG A 10 -8.17 -15.00 17.61
N PRO A 11 -7.16 -15.31 18.44
CA PRO A 11 -6.30 -14.29 19.03
C PRO A 11 -5.50 -13.56 17.95
N LEU A 12 -5.40 -12.23 18.08
CA LEU A 12 -4.66 -11.36 17.15
C LEU A 12 -3.14 -11.57 17.22
N LEU A 13 -2.63 -11.93 18.40
CA LEU A 13 -1.22 -12.23 18.67
C LEU A 13 -1.13 -13.47 19.55
N ARG A 14 -0.18 -14.38 19.27
CA ARG A 14 0.08 -15.57 20.09
C ARG A 14 1.58 -15.75 20.31
N VAL A 15 2.00 -15.82 21.57
CA VAL A 15 3.37 -16.19 21.95
C VAL A 15 3.51 -17.71 21.82
N VAL A 16 4.35 -18.17 20.90
CA VAL A 16 4.56 -19.62 20.65
C VAL A 16 5.69 -20.18 21.53
N ARG A 17 6.62 -19.32 21.96
CA ARG A 17 7.78 -19.69 22.78
C ARG A 17 8.26 -18.48 23.60
N GLY A 18 8.81 -18.75 24.79
CA GLY A 18 9.32 -17.72 25.70
C GLY A 18 8.27 -17.28 26.72
N THR A 19 8.73 -16.58 27.76
CA THR A 19 7.88 -15.99 28.80
C THR A 19 8.21 -14.49 28.87
N PRO A 20 7.64 -13.68 27.96
CA PRO A 20 7.92 -12.25 27.98
C PRO A 20 7.42 -11.65 29.29
N ASP A 21 8.13 -10.66 29.78
CA ASP A 21 7.62 -9.84 30.88
C ASP A 21 6.52 -8.89 30.39
N ASP A 22 5.86 -8.20 31.33
CA ASP A 22 4.75 -7.30 31.03
C ASP A 22 5.18 -6.14 30.10
N ALA A 23 6.42 -5.67 30.24
CA ALA A 23 6.94 -4.57 29.43
C ALA A 23 7.22 -5.02 27.98
N GLU A 24 7.79 -6.21 27.81
CA GLU A 24 8.03 -6.84 26.51
C GLU A 24 6.71 -7.14 25.79
N LEU A 25 5.71 -7.68 26.49
CA LEU A 25 4.40 -7.95 25.92
C LEU A 25 3.67 -6.66 25.52
N ALA A 26 3.74 -5.62 26.36
CA ALA A 26 3.18 -4.30 26.05
C ALA A 26 3.86 -3.67 24.84
N ALA A 27 5.19 -3.75 24.74
CA ALA A 27 5.95 -3.22 23.61
C ALA A 27 5.54 -3.89 22.29
N LEU A 28 5.46 -5.22 22.27
CA LEU A 28 5.00 -5.97 21.08
C LEU A 28 3.57 -5.60 20.70
N THR A 29 2.68 -5.47 21.68
CA THR A 29 1.28 -5.07 21.45
C THR A 29 1.18 -3.67 20.87
N ALA A 30 1.95 -2.72 21.40
CA ALA A 30 1.99 -1.33 20.92
C ALA A 30 2.49 -1.25 19.48
N VAL A 31 3.52 -2.03 19.11
CA VAL A 31 4.02 -2.09 17.72
C VAL A 31 2.95 -2.64 16.78
N VAL A 32 2.31 -3.76 17.13
CA VAL A 32 1.25 -4.36 16.30
C VAL A 32 0.06 -3.41 16.14
N ALA A 33 -0.38 -2.77 17.22
CA ALA A 33 -1.44 -1.78 17.18
C ALA A 33 -1.05 -0.56 16.34
N GLY A 34 0.19 -0.08 16.46
CA GLY A 34 0.74 1.01 15.68
C GLY A 34 0.76 0.70 14.18
N LEU A 35 1.19 -0.50 13.79
CA LEU A 35 1.18 -0.95 12.39
C LEU A 35 -0.25 -1.10 11.84
N ALA A 36 -1.19 -1.56 12.66
CA ALA A 36 -2.60 -1.66 12.27
C ALA A 36 -3.26 -0.28 12.11
N ALA A 37 -2.84 0.70 12.92
CA ALA A 37 -3.34 2.08 12.87
C ALA A 37 -2.65 2.92 11.79
N SER A 38 -1.42 2.62 11.43
CA SER A 38 -0.75 3.22 10.28
C SER A 38 -1.43 2.70 9.02
N GLY A 39 -2.42 3.46 8.53
CA GLY A 39 -3.02 3.22 7.22
C GLY A 39 -1.95 3.14 6.13
N ALA A 40 -2.31 2.56 4.98
CA ALA A 40 -1.42 2.53 3.85
C ALA A 40 -0.92 3.96 3.55
N PRO A 41 0.39 4.16 3.33
CA PRO A 41 0.88 5.47 2.91
C PRO A 41 0.13 5.89 1.64
N GLU A 42 -0.20 7.18 1.57
CA GLU A 42 -0.86 7.73 0.37
C GLU A 42 -0.02 7.34 -0.85
N ALA A 43 -0.63 6.57 -1.74
CA ALA A 43 0.06 6.16 -2.95
C ALA A 43 0.37 7.42 -3.75
N PRO A 44 1.60 7.59 -4.25
CA PRO A 44 1.90 8.72 -5.13
C PRO A 44 0.91 8.69 -6.30
N ALA A 45 0.43 9.87 -6.69
CA ALA A 45 -0.49 9.99 -7.81
C ALA A 45 0.07 9.24 -9.01
N ALA A 46 -0.76 8.40 -9.64
CA ALA A 46 -0.34 7.65 -10.81
C ALA A 46 0.22 8.62 -11.87
N PRO A 47 1.35 8.28 -12.51
CA PRO A 47 1.88 9.11 -13.58
C PRO A 47 0.82 9.28 -14.68
N ARG A 48 0.77 10.46 -15.28
CA ARG A 48 -0.20 10.77 -16.32
C ARG A 48 0.00 9.79 -17.50
N SER A 49 -1.08 9.18 -17.96
CA SER A 49 -1.01 8.28 -19.11
C SER A 49 -0.50 9.02 -20.34
N ALA A 50 0.49 8.46 -21.03
CA ALA A 50 0.97 8.99 -22.30
C ALA A 50 -0.14 9.08 -23.36
N TRP A 51 -1.17 8.22 -23.27
CA TRP A 51 -2.35 8.25 -24.14
C TRP A 51 -3.26 9.47 -23.90
N ALA A 52 -3.17 10.08 -22.72
CA ALA A 52 -3.95 11.26 -22.35
C ALA A 52 -3.20 12.58 -22.62
N ASP A 53 -2.04 12.52 -23.29
CA ASP A 53 -1.26 13.70 -23.62
C ASP A 53 -1.88 14.44 -24.82
N ARG A 54 -2.36 15.67 -24.60
CA ARG A 54 -2.92 16.50 -25.66
C ARG A 54 -1.86 16.96 -26.68
N ALA A 55 -0.57 16.92 -26.34
CA ALA A 55 0.48 17.18 -27.30
C ALA A 55 0.49 16.16 -28.45
N ALA A 56 -0.09 14.97 -28.25
CA ALA A 56 -0.27 13.98 -29.31
C ALA A 56 -1.22 14.47 -30.43
N LEU A 57 -2.23 15.28 -30.07
CA LEU A 57 -3.23 15.84 -31.00
C LEU A 57 -2.63 16.84 -32.02
N VAL A 58 -1.39 17.27 -31.84
CA VAL A 58 -0.69 18.21 -32.72
C VAL A 58 0.67 17.66 -33.11
N ARG A 59 1.09 17.90 -34.36
CA ARG A 59 2.40 17.42 -34.82
C ARG A 59 3.52 18.15 -34.08
N GLN A 60 4.34 17.41 -33.32
CA GLN A 60 5.52 17.92 -32.63
C GLN A 60 6.80 17.19 -33.08
N PRO A 61 7.96 17.86 -33.09
CA PRO A 61 9.25 17.20 -33.26
C PRO A 61 9.56 16.22 -32.13
N LEU A 62 10.19 15.09 -32.45
CA LEU A 62 10.71 14.19 -31.42
C LEU A 62 11.87 14.84 -30.68
N ARG A 63 11.85 14.80 -29.34
CA ARG A 63 12.91 15.30 -28.47
C ARG A 63 13.63 14.11 -27.82
N PRO A 64 14.97 14.07 -27.81
CA PRO A 64 15.70 13.06 -27.06
C PRO A 64 15.55 13.31 -25.55
N GLY A 65 15.39 12.24 -24.77
CA GLY A 65 15.29 12.33 -23.32
C GLY A 65 14.90 11.00 -22.67
N PRO A 66 14.96 10.91 -21.32
CA PRO A 66 14.51 9.73 -20.59
C PRO A 66 13.06 9.37 -20.97
N GLY A 67 12.82 8.12 -21.33
CA GLY A 67 11.50 7.63 -21.74
C GLY A 67 11.07 7.96 -23.18
N ALA A 68 11.81 8.80 -23.92
CA ALA A 68 11.44 9.21 -25.28
C ALA A 68 11.36 8.03 -26.28
N TRP A 69 12.24 7.04 -26.14
CA TRP A 69 12.19 5.84 -26.97
C TRP A 69 10.90 5.03 -26.77
N ARG A 70 10.45 4.89 -25.52
CA ARG A 70 9.18 4.18 -25.21
C ARG A 70 7.96 4.96 -25.69
N ALA A 71 8.00 6.30 -25.58
CA ALA A 71 6.92 7.17 -26.04
C ALA A 71 6.80 7.21 -27.58
N SER A 72 7.87 6.87 -28.32
CA SER A 72 7.87 6.93 -29.79
C SER A 72 6.88 6.00 -30.48
N GLY A 73 6.47 4.91 -29.81
CA GLY A 73 5.48 3.94 -30.30
C GLY A 73 4.05 4.15 -29.79
N ALA A 74 3.80 5.18 -28.97
CA ALA A 74 2.43 5.54 -28.59
C ALA A 74 1.70 6.17 -29.80
N PRO A 75 0.39 5.97 -29.94
CA PRO A 75 -0.36 6.61 -31.01
C PRO A 75 -0.36 8.13 -30.84
N ARG A 76 -0.32 8.83 -31.97
CA ARG A 76 -0.45 10.29 -32.05
C ARG A 76 -1.91 10.67 -32.17
#